data_AF-A0A2P4WZR3-F1
#
_entry.id   AF-A0A2P4WZR3-F1
#
_cell.length_a   1.000
_cell.length_b   1.000
_cell.length_c   1.000
_cell.angle_alpha   90.00
_cell.angle_beta   90.00
_cell.angle_gamma   90.00
#
_symmetry.space_group_name_H-M   'P 1'
#
loop_
_entity.id
_entity.type
_entity.pdbx_description
1 polymer ?
#
loop_
_entity_poly.entity_id
_entity_poly.type
_entity_poly.pdbx_seq_one_letter_code
_entity_poly.pdbx_strand_id
1 'polypeptide(L)'
;MIRAQEGILDFAAIRQINWDVHLGDLVTARGVLQQKNEDQGHHGGWLFVLHSIEVDELWSLHHDGTVFSYTQSSIADSTEDGSTTVKGSWVLPPSSKASSANKYTNMVVLNGFNTCKYYFSSSGGANCLRGEQCHFWHGRPEDFQENRRRWMAKRLERRAKAAHLAGDSGDPHSKIDKAQRSRIFCDWLVESLGVERLSGGTGVVDVAGGKGDIPIQLWIQRGIPTTLIDPRPMKLGKYNRKLVAKAESIEGRKMSPQLLRCLDQETMKLHTELFSDCSVLVGMHPDEATEAIVDAALALGKPFAIVPCCVMSRVFPDRQCQDGTLVDTYEKFVKYLLEKHPSVQNAFLPFAGRNQVLYLFDYNKEKRDVNCESTST
;
A
#
# COMPACT_ATOMS: atom_id res chain seq x y z
N MET A 1 -17.25 -1.99 17.42
CA MET A 1 -16.30 -3.12 17.49
C MET A 1 -17.10 -4.31 17.94
N ILE A 2 -17.48 -5.18 17.01
CA ILE A 2 -18.21 -6.42 17.29
C ILE A 2 -17.23 -7.33 18.06
N ARG A 3 -17.64 -7.83 19.23
CA ARG A 3 -16.87 -8.84 19.98
C ARG A 3 -17.55 -10.18 19.79
N ALA A 4 -16.79 -11.19 19.40
CA ALA A 4 -17.26 -12.56 19.33
C ALA A 4 -17.56 -13.06 20.75
N GLN A 5 -18.75 -13.57 20.98
CA GLN A 5 -18.99 -14.54 22.05
C GLN A 5 -18.74 -15.93 21.44
N GLU A 6 -18.04 -16.81 22.16
CA GLU A 6 -17.75 -18.16 21.70
C GLU A 6 -19.03 -18.88 21.24
N GLY A 7 -18.99 -19.47 20.04
CA GLY A 7 -20.06 -20.31 19.50
C GLY A 7 -21.16 -19.59 18.71
N ILE A 8 -21.12 -18.25 18.57
CA ILE A 8 -22.18 -17.51 17.86
C ILE A 8 -21.74 -17.04 16.47
N LEU A 9 -20.64 -16.29 16.40
CA LEU A 9 -20.03 -15.87 15.14
C LEU A 9 -18.59 -16.37 15.13
N ASP A 10 -18.25 -17.21 14.16
CA ASP A 10 -16.87 -17.65 13.97
C ASP A 10 -16.01 -16.55 13.33
N PHE A 11 -14.70 -16.80 13.25
CA PHE A 11 -13.76 -15.85 12.67
C PHE A 11 -14.05 -15.53 11.19
N ALA A 12 -14.59 -16.49 10.42
CA ALA A 12 -14.91 -16.30 9.02
C ALA A 12 -16.12 -15.38 8.85
N ALA A 13 -17.19 -15.62 9.61
CA ALA A 13 -18.39 -14.80 9.63
C ALA A 13 -18.10 -13.36 10.07
N ILE A 14 -17.27 -13.16 11.10
CA ILE A 14 -16.86 -11.81 11.53
C ILE A 14 -16.05 -11.10 10.44
N ARG A 15 -15.17 -11.84 9.76
CA ARG A 15 -14.38 -11.28 8.66
C ARG A 15 -15.27 -10.85 7.50
N GLN A 16 -16.28 -11.65 7.19
CA GLN A 16 -17.29 -11.36 6.17
C GLN A 16 -18.14 -10.13 6.54
N ILE A 17 -18.63 -10.03 7.77
CA ILE A 17 -19.37 -8.84 8.24
C ILE A 17 -18.53 -7.56 8.13
N ASN A 18 -17.23 -7.63 8.46
CA ASN A 18 -16.32 -6.49 8.30
C ASN A 18 -16.04 -6.13 6.83
N TRP A 19 -16.35 -7.02 5.88
CA TRP A 19 -16.29 -6.74 4.45
C TRP A 19 -17.58 -6.14 3.92
N ASP A 20 -18.73 -6.56 4.45
CA ASP A 20 -20.03 -6.20 3.89
C ASP A 20 -20.58 -4.88 4.46
N VAL A 21 -20.29 -4.55 5.72
CA VAL A 21 -20.86 -3.40 6.41
C VAL A 21 -19.92 -2.20 6.39
N HIS A 22 -20.37 -1.07 5.84
CA HIS A 22 -19.63 0.17 5.72
C HIS A 22 -20.20 1.27 6.64
N LEU A 23 -19.44 2.37 6.79
CA LEU A 23 -19.91 3.54 7.54
C LEU A 23 -21.02 4.24 6.78
N GLY A 24 -22.17 4.41 7.44
CA GLY A 24 -23.35 5.08 6.91
C GLY A 24 -24.44 4.12 6.43
N ASP A 25 -24.12 2.85 6.21
CA ASP A 25 -25.08 1.85 5.77
C ASP A 25 -26.23 1.69 6.78
N LEU A 26 -27.43 1.48 6.26
CA LEU A 26 -28.57 1.08 7.07
C LEU A 26 -28.50 -0.44 7.25
N VAL A 27 -28.54 -0.88 8.51
CA VAL A 27 -28.35 -2.29 8.86
C VAL A 27 -29.41 -2.77 9.85
N THR A 28 -29.84 -4.01 9.66
CA THR A 28 -30.65 -4.74 10.63
C THR A 28 -29.77 -5.71 11.37
N ALA A 29 -29.65 -5.54 12.68
CA ALA A 29 -28.81 -6.35 13.55
C ALA A 29 -29.67 -7.17 14.52
N ARG A 30 -29.41 -8.48 14.63
CA ARG A 30 -30.07 -9.39 15.58
C ARG A 30 -29.09 -9.86 16.62
N GLY A 31 -29.53 -9.97 17.87
CA GLY A 31 -28.64 -10.28 18.97
C GLY A 31 -29.32 -10.30 20.33
N VAL A 32 -28.53 -10.50 21.37
CA VAL A 32 -29.00 -10.54 22.76
C VAL A 32 -28.47 -9.32 23.51
N LEU A 33 -29.34 -8.64 24.24
CA LEU A 33 -28.94 -7.56 25.14
C LEU A 33 -28.61 -8.12 26.52
N GLN A 34 -27.37 -7.93 26.97
CA GLN A 34 -26.88 -8.37 28.27
C GLN A 34 -26.59 -7.16 29.16
N GLN A 35 -27.01 -7.20 30.41
CA GLN A 35 -26.65 -6.17 31.39
C GLN A 35 -25.23 -6.44 31.88
N LYS A 36 -24.34 -5.44 31.82
CA LYS A 36 -23.01 -5.55 32.42
C LYS A 36 -23.15 -5.45 33.93
N ASN A 37 -22.60 -6.44 34.64
CA ASN A 37 -22.50 -6.40 36.09
C ASN A 37 -21.67 -5.17 36.53
N GLU A 38 -22.08 -4.57 37.64
CA GLU A 38 -21.36 -3.45 38.26
C GLU A 38 -20.04 -3.93 38.84
N ASP A 39 -18.97 -3.85 38.04
CA ASP A 39 -17.61 -3.87 38.57
C ASP A 39 -17.22 -2.46 39.02
N GLN A 40 -16.51 -2.38 40.16
CA GLN A 40 -16.14 -1.15 40.86
C GLN A 40 -15.56 -0.09 39.90
N GLY A 41 -16.35 0.94 39.59
CA GLY A 41 -15.92 2.13 38.83
C GLY A 41 -16.54 2.33 37.44
N HIS A 42 -17.43 1.44 36.98
CA HIS A 42 -18.17 1.64 35.74
C HIS A 42 -19.69 1.58 35.97
N HIS A 43 -20.40 2.66 35.60
CA HIS A 43 -21.86 2.69 35.59
C HIS A 43 -22.41 1.50 34.79
N GLY A 44 -23.40 0.81 35.35
CA GLY A 44 -24.11 -0.28 34.68
C GLY A 44 -24.48 0.11 33.24
N GLY A 45 -24.27 -0.80 32.31
CA GLY A 45 -24.50 -0.55 30.89
C GLY A 45 -24.94 -1.81 30.18
N TRP A 46 -25.54 -1.64 29.00
CA TRP A 46 -25.98 -2.75 28.18
C TRP A 46 -24.92 -3.14 27.16
N LEU A 47 -24.74 -4.43 26.95
CA LEU A 47 -23.93 -5.03 25.89
C LEU A 47 -24.88 -5.72 24.91
N PHE A 48 -24.89 -5.28 23.66
CA PHE A 48 -25.57 -5.99 22.58
C PHE A 48 -24.61 -7.02 21.97
N VAL A 49 -24.91 -8.29 22.16
CA VAL A 49 -24.19 -9.43 21.58
C VAL A 49 -24.80 -9.72 20.21
N LEU A 50 -24.04 -9.40 19.15
CA LEU A 50 -24.48 -9.58 17.78
C LEU A 50 -24.47 -11.06 17.38
N HIS A 51 -25.58 -11.55 16.81
CA HIS A 51 -25.72 -12.88 16.24
C HIS A 51 -25.69 -12.83 14.70
N SER A 52 -26.38 -11.87 14.11
CA SER A 52 -26.38 -11.64 12.66
C SER A 52 -26.58 -10.17 12.36
N ILE A 53 -26.14 -9.76 11.17
CA ILE A 53 -26.34 -8.41 10.65
C ILE A 53 -26.57 -8.50 9.15
N GLU A 54 -27.54 -7.75 8.67
CA GLU A 54 -27.90 -7.64 7.26
C GLU A 54 -27.82 -6.16 6.86
N VAL A 55 -27.26 -5.89 5.68
CA VAL A 55 -27.22 -4.54 5.12
C VAL A 55 -28.52 -4.33 4.34
N ASP A 56 -29.38 -3.46 4.85
CA ASP A 56 -30.65 -3.13 4.24
C ASP A 56 -30.46 -2.14 3.09
N GLU A 57 -29.56 -1.17 3.28
CA GLU A 57 -29.28 -0.12 2.30
C GLU A 57 -27.82 0.31 2.35
N LEU A 58 -27.17 0.34 1.19
CA LEU A 58 -25.80 0.84 1.04
C LEU A 58 -25.81 2.35 0.94
N TRP A 59 -25.16 3.02 1.88
CA TRP A 59 -25.09 4.48 1.90
C TRP A 59 -24.45 5.06 0.64
N SER A 60 -23.44 4.35 0.11
CA SER A 60 -22.71 4.75 -1.09
C SER A 60 -23.58 4.82 -2.35
N LEU A 61 -24.70 4.10 -2.42
CA LEU A 61 -25.59 4.16 -3.58
C LEU A 61 -26.29 5.52 -3.70
N HIS A 62 -26.55 6.17 -2.58
CA HIS A 62 -27.27 7.44 -2.53
C HIS A 62 -26.34 8.65 -2.36
N HIS A 63 -25.03 8.44 -2.17
CA HIS A 63 -24.07 9.48 -1.81
C HIS A 63 -22.75 9.34 -2.56
N ASP A 64 -22.83 9.19 -3.89
CA ASP A 64 -21.64 9.07 -4.73
C ASP A 64 -20.70 10.28 -4.56
N GLY A 65 -19.39 10.00 -4.47
CA GLY A 65 -18.34 11.01 -4.28
C GLY A 65 -18.34 11.74 -2.93
N THR A 66 -19.22 11.40 -1.98
CA THR A 66 -19.34 12.11 -0.70
C THR A 66 -18.77 11.28 0.45
N VAL A 67 -18.18 11.93 1.47
CA VAL A 67 -17.65 11.25 2.67
C VAL A 67 -18.69 11.32 3.79
N PHE A 68 -19.05 10.16 4.35
CA PHE A 68 -19.99 10.07 5.46
C PHE A 68 -19.57 10.94 6.67
N SER A 69 -20.48 11.77 7.18
CA SER A 69 -20.28 12.61 8.36
C SER A 69 -21.43 12.46 9.36
N TYR A 70 -21.10 12.13 10.60
CA TYR A 70 -22.04 11.91 11.69
C TYR A 70 -22.67 13.20 12.25
N THR A 71 -22.19 14.38 11.84
CA THR A 71 -22.69 15.68 12.31
C THR A 71 -23.83 16.25 11.48
N GLN A 72 -24.05 15.73 10.25
CA GLN A 72 -25.12 16.22 9.37
C GLN A 72 -26.46 15.53 9.61
N SER A 73 -26.46 14.34 10.22
CA SER A 73 -27.68 13.55 10.47
C SER A 73 -28.56 14.08 11.61
N SER A 74 -28.19 15.19 12.26
CA SER A 74 -28.97 15.79 13.35
C SER A 74 -29.69 17.09 12.98
N ILE A 75 -29.75 17.47 11.70
CA ILE A 75 -30.47 18.68 11.26
C ILE A 75 -31.46 18.31 10.15
N ALA A 76 -32.61 17.81 10.58
CA ALA A 76 -33.83 17.82 9.78
C ALA A 76 -35.01 17.93 10.75
N ASP A 77 -35.19 19.12 11.35
CA ASP A 77 -36.50 19.78 11.42
C ASP A 77 -36.44 21.16 12.11
N SER A 78 -37.39 22.00 11.70
CA SER A 78 -37.76 23.34 12.15
C SER A 78 -36.78 24.50 11.91
N THR A 79 -37.14 25.27 10.88
CA THR A 79 -37.13 26.73 10.85
C THR A 79 -37.59 27.36 12.18
N GLU A 80 -36.74 28.14 12.84
CA GLU A 80 -37.01 29.53 13.26
C GLU A 80 -35.82 30.11 14.03
N ASP A 81 -35.61 31.39 13.79
CA ASP A 81 -34.55 32.24 14.28
C ASP A 81 -34.66 32.43 15.81
N GLY A 82 -33.56 32.21 16.53
CA GLY A 82 -33.58 32.31 18.00
C GLY A 82 -32.36 31.70 18.67
N SER A 83 -31.35 32.54 18.88
CA SER A 83 -30.22 32.31 19.78
C SER A 83 -30.62 31.54 21.05
N THR A 84 -30.41 30.23 21.05
CA THR A 84 -30.32 29.41 22.25
C THR A 84 -29.26 28.34 22.03
N THR A 85 -28.08 28.63 22.57
CA THR A 85 -26.95 27.74 22.72
C THR A 85 -27.40 26.46 23.43
N VAL A 86 -27.46 25.35 22.70
CA VAL A 86 -27.66 24.02 23.30
C VAL A 86 -26.41 23.68 24.11
N LYS A 87 -26.58 23.68 25.44
CA LYS A 87 -25.59 23.29 26.44
C LYS A 87 -25.15 21.83 26.23
N GLY A 88 -24.04 21.66 25.54
CA GLY A 88 -23.23 20.43 25.53
C GLY A 88 -21.78 20.70 25.94
N SER A 89 -21.55 21.71 26.78
CA SER A 89 -20.24 22.08 27.29
C SER A 89 -20.06 21.50 28.70
N TRP A 90 -19.63 20.24 28.77
CA TRP A 90 -18.93 19.75 29.95
C TRP A 90 -17.48 20.21 29.83
N VAL A 91 -17.22 21.46 30.23
CA VAL A 91 -15.85 21.92 30.49
C VAL A 91 -15.46 21.39 31.87
N LEU A 92 -14.71 20.30 31.88
CA LEU A 92 -13.94 19.79 33.00
C LEU A 92 -12.48 19.61 32.53
N PRO A 93 -11.48 19.72 33.41
CA PRO A 93 -10.07 19.81 32.99
C PRO A 93 -9.56 18.52 32.28
N PRO A 94 -8.59 18.64 31.35
CA PRO A 94 -8.29 17.59 30.38
C PRO A 94 -7.41 16.48 30.98
N SER A 95 -7.93 15.25 31.02
CA SER A 95 -7.08 14.05 31.01
C SER A 95 -7.82 12.88 30.34
N SER A 96 -7.23 12.37 29.25
CA SER A 96 -7.74 11.19 28.53
C SER A 96 -7.91 9.98 29.46
N LYS A 97 -8.97 9.18 29.31
CA LYS A 97 -9.16 7.88 30.01
C LYS A 97 -8.21 6.77 29.50
N ALA A 98 -6.95 7.11 29.24
CA ALA A 98 -5.96 6.16 28.76
C ALA A 98 -5.53 5.25 29.92
N SER A 99 -6.00 4.00 29.91
CA SER A 99 -5.43 2.95 30.78
C SER A 99 -4.11 2.46 30.19
N SER A 100 -3.11 2.23 31.05
CA SER A 100 -1.81 1.68 30.66
C SER A 100 -1.98 0.26 30.12
N ALA A 101 -2.15 0.12 28.81
CA ALA A 101 -2.35 -1.16 28.15
C ALA A 101 -1.45 -1.29 26.91
N ASN A 102 -0.30 -1.93 27.06
CA ASN A 102 0.63 -2.32 25.98
C ASN A 102 0.05 -3.38 25.00
N LYS A 103 -1.27 -3.60 24.98
CA LYS A 103 -1.91 -4.63 24.14
C LYS A 103 -1.81 -4.32 22.63
N TYR A 104 -1.67 -3.06 22.26
CA TYR A 104 -1.57 -2.64 20.86
C TYR A 104 -0.11 -2.58 20.40
N THR A 105 0.34 -3.64 19.72
CA THR A 105 1.74 -3.79 19.28
C THR A 105 2.19 -2.75 18.25
N ASN A 106 1.26 -2.15 17.49
CA ASN A 106 1.56 -1.25 16.36
C ASN A 106 1.30 0.26 16.60
N MET A 107 1.16 0.69 17.86
CA MET A 107 0.81 2.08 18.22
C MET A 107 1.95 2.84 18.87
N VAL A 108 2.23 4.07 18.42
CA VAL A 108 3.29 4.91 19.02
C VAL A 108 3.01 5.10 20.52
N VAL A 109 4.01 4.80 21.34
CA VAL A 109 3.92 4.94 22.80
C VAL A 109 4.70 6.16 23.26
N LEU A 110 4.04 7.07 23.97
CA LEU A 110 4.66 8.19 24.66
C LEU A 110 4.31 8.10 26.15
N ASN A 111 5.31 8.30 27.01
CA ASN A 111 5.16 8.25 28.47
C ASN A 111 4.43 6.98 28.98
N GLY A 112 4.61 5.83 28.31
CA GLY A 112 3.97 4.57 28.67
C GLY A 112 2.54 4.38 28.14
N PHE A 113 1.98 5.34 27.39
CA PHE A 113 0.62 5.27 26.85
C PHE A 113 0.57 5.14 25.34
N ASN A 114 -0.39 4.37 24.82
CA ASN A 114 -0.71 4.33 23.41
C ASN A 114 -1.32 5.67 22.98
N THR A 115 -0.63 6.35 22.07
CA THR A 115 -0.99 7.70 21.62
C THR A 115 -2.02 7.70 20.50
N CYS A 116 -2.88 8.72 20.49
CA CYS A 116 -3.90 8.84 19.45
C CYS A 116 -3.27 9.26 18.10
N LYS A 117 -3.35 8.38 17.11
CA LYS A 117 -2.89 8.69 15.74
C LYS A 117 -3.58 9.92 15.16
N TYR A 118 -4.89 10.02 15.33
CA TYR A 118 -5.68 11.09 14.73
C TYR A 118 -5.32 12.45 15.32
N TYR A 119 -5.19 12.53 16.64
CA TYR A 119 -4.81 13.75 17.36
C TYR A 119 -3.43 14.27 16.93
N PHE A 120 -2.40 13.42 16.93
CA PHE A 120 -1.04 13.86 16.59
C PHE A 120 -0.80 14.00 15.08
N SER A 121 -1.65 13.41 14.23
CA SER A 121 -1.53 13.54 12.77
C SER A 121 -1.99 14.89 12.22
N SER A 122 -2.87 15.60 12.92
CA SER A 122 -3.40 16.89 12.49
C SER A 122 -2.67 18.07 13.13
N SER A 123 -2.86 19.25 12.55
CA SER A 123 -2.54 20.51 13.23
C SER A 123 -3.52 20.70 14.39
N GLY A 124 -3.01 20.94 15.60
CA GLY A 124 -3.82 21.24 16.78
C GLY A 124 -4.78 20.14 17.24
N GLY A 125 -4.60 18.87 16.87
CA GLY A 125 -5.45 17.78 17.38
C GLY A 125 -6.82 17.61 16.70
N ALA A 126 -7.16 18.48 15.74
CA ALA A 126 -8.49 18.58 15.14
C ALA A 126 -9.08 17.28 14.54
N ASN A 127 -8.25 16.35 14.07
CA ASN A 127 -8.75 15.11 13.46
C ASN A 127 -9.23 14.07 14.49
N CYS A 128 -8.99 14.27 15.80
CA CYS A 128 -9.50 13.38 16.82
C CYS A 128 -10.88 13.83 17.31
N LEU A 129 -11.91 13.25 16.71
CA LEU A 129 -13.32 13.53 17.00
C LEU A 129 -13.77 13.13 18.41
N ARG A 130 -13.00 12.28 19.09
CA ARG A 130 -13.32 11.78 20.44
C ARG A 130 -12.87 12.73 21.56
N GLY A 131 -12.06 13.74 21.24
CA GLY A 131 -11.55 14.71 22.22
C GLY A 131 -11.04 14.02 23.49
N GLU A 132 -11.58 14.44 24.64
CA GLU A 132 -11.20 13.95 25.97
C GLU A 132 -11.73 12.55 26.29
N GLN A 133 -12.76 12.08 25.56
CA GLN A 133 -13.28 10.71 25.66
C GLN A 133 -12.43 9.70 24.87
N CYS A 134 -11.36 10.15 24.22
CA CYS A 134 -10.48 9.27 23.48
C CYS A 134 -9.80 8.27 24.42
N HIS A 135 -9.94 6.99 24.10
CA HIS A 135 -9.23 5.90 24.77
C HIS A 135 -7.70 5.99 24.60
N PHE A 136 -7.24 6.69 23.56
CA PHE A 136 -5.81 6.87 23.28
C PHE A 136 -5.30 8.19 23.83
N TRP A 137 -4.06 8.20 24.29
CA TRP A 137 -3.45 9.32 24.99
C TRP A 137 -3.20 10.52 24.08
N HIS A 138 -3.56 11.71 24.57
CA HIS A 138 -3.36 13.02 23.93
C HIS A 138 -2.29 13.88 24.63
N GLY A 139 -1.97 13.59 25.90
CA GLY A 139 -1.18 14.47 26.74
C GLY A 139 -1.93 15.75 27.11
N ARG A 140 -1.24 16.71 27.72
CA ARG A 140 -1.79 18.03 28.00
C ARG A 140 -1.84 18.87 26.73
N PRO A 141 -2.88 19.70 26.51
CA PRO A 141 -2.95 20.59 25.36
C PRO A 141 -1.75 21.54 25.24
N GLU A 142 -1.22 22.02 26.37
CA GLU A 142 -0.03 22.91 26.38
C GLU A 142 1.20 22.24 25.74
N ASP A 143 1.35 20.92 25.96
CA ASP A 143 2.48 20.13 25.47
C ASP A 143 2.27 19.63 24.04
N PHE A 144 1.20 20.03 23.35
CA PHE A 144 0.80 19.46 22.07
C PHE A 144 1.94 19.47 21.05
N GLN A 145 2.62 20.60 20.88
CA GLN A 145 3.68 20.74 19.87
C GLN A 145 4.85 19.79 20.14
N GLU A 146 5.28 19.70 21.39
CA GLU A 146 6.39 18.84 21.79
C GLU A 146 6.00 17.35 21.71
N ASN A 147 4.81 16.99 22.20
CA ASN A 147 4.31 15.62 22.09
C ASN A 147 4.10 15.21 20.63
N ARG A 148 3.64 16.12 19.76
CA ARG A 148 3.53 15.88 18.32
C ARG A 148 4.90 15.66 17.68
N ARG A 149 5.91 16.46 18.03
CA ARG A 149 7.29 16.28 17.55
C ARG A 149 7.85 14.92 17.94
N ARG A 150 7.73 14.55 19.22
CA ARG A 150 8.13 13.23 19.75
C ARG A 150 7.36 12.09 19.08
N TRP A 151 6.06 12.27 18.87
CA TRP A 151 5.19 11.30 18.21
C TRP A 151 5.61 11.07 16.76
N MET A 152 5.87 12.14 16.01
CA MET A 152 6.33 12.07 14.62
C MET A 152 7.68 11.36 14.51
N ALA A 153 8.64 11.68 15.39
CA ALA A 153 9.94 11.02 15.43
C ALA A 153 9.82 9.51 15.69
N LYS A 154 9.11 9.11 16.75
CA LYS A 154 8.87 7.68 17.04
C LYS A 154 8.07 6.98 15.94
N ARG A 155 7.10 7.67 15.33
CA ARG A 155 6.34 7.13 14.21
C ARG A 155 7.24 6.86 12.99
N LEU A 156 8.15 7.78 12.69
CA LEU A 156 9.08 7.65 11.57
C LEU A 156 10.04 6.48 11.82
N GLU A 157 10.65 6.41 13.01
CA GLU A 157 11.53 5.30 13.42
C GLU A 157 10.81 3.94 13.31
N ARG A 158 9.59 3.85 13.84
CA ARG A 158 8.80 2.62 13.76
C ARG A 158 8.42 2.23 12.34
N ARG A 159 8.08 3.21 11.50
CA ARG A 159 7.80 2.96 10.08
C ARG A 159 9.04 2.48 9.35
N ALA A 160 10.22 3.02 9.66
CA ALA A 160 11.48 2.57 9.10
C ALA A 160 11.77 1.12 9.50
N LYS A 161 11.66 0.79 10.81
CA LYS A 161 11.81 -0.57 11.33
C LYS A 161 10.81 -1.56 10.72
N ALA A 162 9.53 -1.20 10.64
CA ALA A 162 8.50 -2.06 10.06
C ALA A 162 8.60 -2.23 8.54
N ALA A 163 9.23 -1.28 7.84
CA ALA A 163 9.49 -1.36 6.41
C ALA A 163 10.83 -2.02 6.08
N HIS A 164 11.68 -2.29 7.08
CA HIS A 164 12.93 -2.99 6.90
C HIS A 164 12.65 -4.46 6.64
N LEU A 165 13.17 -4.96 5.51
CA LEU A 165 12.94 -6.32 5.05
C LEU A 165 14.05 -7.23 5.58
N ALA A 166 13.73 -8.48 5.86
CA ALA A 166 14.74 -9.47 6.24
C ALA A 166 15.77 -9.62 5.10
N GLY A 167 17.06 -9.54 5.42
CA GLY A 167 18.17 -9.60 4.46
C GLY A 167 18.61 -8.24 3.89
N ASP A 168 17.90 -7.15 4.17
CA ASP A 168 18.34 -5.81 3.80
C ASP A 168 19.43 -5.35 4.78
N SER A 169 20.68 -5.25 4.35
CA SER A 169 21.78 -4.77 5.19
C SER A 169 21.88 -3.24 5.24
N GLY A 170 21.05 -2.52 4.47
CA GLY A 170 21.05 -1.06 4.43
C GLY A 170 20.45 -0.43 5.68
N ASP A 171 21.03 0.70 6.11
CA ASP A 171 20.50 1.45 7.25
C ASP A 171 19.06 1.94 6.97
N PRO A 172 18.06 1.53 7.78
CA PRO A 172 16.68 1.98 7.62
C PRO A 172 16.51 3.51 7.67
N HIS A 173 17.44 4.23 8.30
CA HIS A 173 17.42 5.68 8.47
C HIS A 173 18.10 6.44 7.33
N SER A 174 18.98 5.78 6.56
CA SER A 174 19.64 6.37 5.39
C SER A 174 18.84 6.20 4.09
N LYS A 175 17.70 5.50 4.14
CA LYS A 175 16.85 5.24 2.97
C LYS A 175 16.25 6.54 2.42
N ILE A 176 16.37 6.72 1.11
CA ILE A 176 15.91 7.90 0.40
C ILE A 176 14.37 7.93 0.34
N ASP A 177 13.79 9.13 0.30
CA ASP A 177 12.35 9.35 0.24
C ASP A 177 11.68 8.65 -0.95
N LYS A 178 10.42 8.23 -0.73
CA LYS A 178 9.60 7.52 -1.71
C LYS A 178 9.42 8.27 -3.02
N ALA A 179 9.52 9.60 -3.03
CA ALA A 179 9.44 10.40 -4.24
C ALA A 179 10.58 10.09 -5.23
N GLN A 180 11.72 9.57 -4.77
CA GLN A 180 12.87 9.25 -5.63
C GLN A 180 12.97 7.78 -6.04
N ARG A 181 12.02 6.92 -5.62
CA ARG A 181 12.08 5.47 -5.89
C ARG A 181 12.23 5.14 -7.38
N SER A 182 11.52 5.85 -8.27
CA SER A 182 11.59 5.62 -9.72
C SER A 182 12.96 5.96 -10.28
N ARG A 183 13.54 7.07 -9.83
CA ARG A 183 14.90 7.46 -10.19
C ARG A 183 15.89 6.40 -9.75
N ILE A 184 15.85 5.98 -8.48
CA ILE A 184 16.76 4.98 -7.91
C ILE A 184 16.64 3.63 -8.62
N PHE A 185 15.41 3.18 -8.88
CA PHE A 185 15.18 1.95 -9.65
C PHE A 185 15.76 2.05 -11.08
N CYS A 186 15.58 3.19 -11.75
CA CYS A 186 16.12 3.40 -13.09
C CYS A 186 17.66 3.58 -13.10
N ASP A 187 18.24 4.23 -12.09
CA ASP A 187 19.69 4.33 -11.91
C ASP A 187 20.28 2.91 -11.77
N TRP A 188 19.71 2.09 -10.88
CA TRP A 188 20.10 0.69 -10.71
C TRP A 188 19.95 -0.14 -11.98
N LEU A 189 18.87 0.05 -12.76
CA LEU A 189 18.70 -0.64 -14.05
C LEU A 189 19.80 -0.26 -15.04
N VAL A 190 20.12 1.04 -15.15
CA VAL A 190 21.16 1.54 -16.06
C VAL A 190 22.54 1.05 -15.62
N GLU A 191 22.83 1.03 -14.31
CA GLU A 191 24.06 0.45 -13.76
C GLU A 191 24.17 -1.06 -14.04
N SER A 192 23.04 -1.78 -13.97
CA SER A 192 23.03 -3.25 -14.11
C SER A 192 23.10 -3.73 -15.55
N LEU A 193 22.42 -3.05 -16.48
CA LEU A 193 22.27 -3.49 -17.87
C LEU A 193 23.02 -2.60 -18.87
N GLY A 194 23.30 -1.35 -18.52
CA GLY A 194 23.85 -0.36 -19.44
C GLY A 194 22.80 0.25 -20.36
N VAL A 195 23.07 1.48 -20.82
CA VAL A 195 22.18 2.25 -21.70
C VAL A 195 21.95 1.54 -23.04
N GLU A 196 23.00 0.97 -23.63
CA GLU A 196 22.93 0.29 -24.93
C GLU A 196 22.00 -0.92 -24.89
N ARG A 197 22.17 -1.81 -23.90
CA ARG A 197 21.32 -3.00 -23.74
C ARG A 197 19.86 -2.61 -23.50
N LEU A 198 19.63 -1.63 -22.62
CA LEU A 198 18.28 -1.13 -22.34
C LEU A 198 17.62 -0.51 -23.59
N SER A 199 18.41 0.09 -24.47
CA SER A 199 17.93 0.72 -25.71
C SER A 199 17.81 -0.25 -26.88
N GLY A 200 18.16 -1.52 -26.69
CA GLY A 200 18.06 -2.55 -27.73
C GLY A 200 16.62 -2.85 -28.14
N GLY A 201 16.42 -3.15 -29.43
CA GLY A 201 15.13 -3.50 -30.01
C GLY A 201 14.06 -2.44 -29.75
N THR A 202 12.92 -2.83 -29.17
CA THR A 202 11.82 -1.89 -28.84
C THR A 202 12.02 -1.18 -27.50
N GLY A 203 13.12 -1.47 -26.81
CA GLY A 203 13.49 -0.87 -25.52
C GLY A 203 12.77 -1.51 -24.33
N VAL A 204 12.52 -0.69 -23.31
CA VAL A 204 11.99 -1.13 -22.01
C VAL A 204 10.45 -1.18 -22.05
N VAL A 205 9.85 -2.25 -21.53
CA VAL A 205 8.40 -2.31 -21.32
C VAL A 205 8.10 -2.09 -19.84
N ASP A 206 7.51 -0.94 -19.49
CA ASP A 206 7.09 -0.60 -18.13
C ASP A 206 5.63 -1.01 -17.90
N VAL A 207 5.40 -1.95 -16.99
CA VAL A 207 4.08 -2.56 -16.76
C VAL A 207 3.48 -2.07 -15.45
N ALA A 208 2.22 -1.65 -15.50
CA ALA A 208 1.46 -1.03 -14.40
C ALA A 208 2.16 0.22 -13.82
N GLY A 209 2.85 0.98 -14.67
CA GLY A 209 3.63 2.17 -14.29
C GLY A 209 2.79 3.41 -13.93
N GLY A 210 1.46 3.36 -14.07
CA GLY A 210 0.51 4.38 -13.62
C GLY A 210 0.78 5.78 -14.18
N LYS A 211 1.43 6.64 -13.38
CA LYS A 211 1.69 8.04 -13.74
C LYS A 211 2.91 8.23 -14.64
N GLY A 212 3.57 7.16 -15.08
CA GLY A 212 4.67 7.20 -16.05
C GLY A 212 6.01 7.64 -15.47
N ASP A 213 6.25 7.41 -14.17
CA ASP A 213 7.51 7.84 -13.53
C ASP A 213 8.74 7.13 -14.12
N ILE A 214 8.65 5.83 -14.45
CA ILE A 214 9.76 5.10 -15.11
C ILE A 214 10.01 5.64 -16.52
N PRO A 215 9.01 5.77 -17.41
CA PRO A 215 9.22 6.37 -18.72
C PRO A 215 9.77 7.79 -18.68
N ILE A 216 9.44 8.59 -17.66
CA ILE A 216 10.07 9.91 -17.50
C ILE A 216 11.57 9.77 -17.21
N GLN A 217 11.93 8.84 -16.33
CA GLN A 217 13.32 8.63 -15.94
C GLN A 217 14.14 8.01 -17.08
N LEU A 218 13.61 7.04 -17.81
CA LEU A 218 14.32 6.35 -18.89
C LEU A 218 14.24 7.14 -20.21
N TRP A 219 13.04 7.39 -20.71
CA TRP A 219 12.86 8.02 -22.01
C TRP A 219 13.09 9.53 -21.97
N ILE A 220 12.36 10.26 -21.14
CA ILE A 220 12.40 11.75 -21.13
C ILE A 220 13.74 12.29 -20.62
N GLN A 221 14.34 11.66 -19.61
CA GLN A 221 15.61 12.15 -19.06
C GLN A 221 16.83 11.52 -19.75
N ARG A 222 16.82 10.23 -20.06
CA ARG A 222 18.02 9.50 -20.55
C ARG A 222 17.97 9.10 -22.03
N GLY A 223 16.81 9.19 -22.68
CA GLY A 223 16.67 8.85 -24.11
C GLY A 223 16.57 7.35 -24.37
N ILE A 224 16.35 6.56 -23.32
CA ILE A 224 16.18 5.10 -23.41
C ILE A 224 14.73 4.81 -23.81
N PRO A 225 14.46 4.20 -24.98
CA PRO A 225 13.10 3.90 -25.42
C PRO A 225 12.35 3.10 -24.37
N THR A 226 11.12 3.52 -24.08
CA THR A 226 10.26 2.88 -23.08
C THR A 226 8.82 2.91 -23.57
N THR A 227 8.08 1.82 -23.40
CA THR A 227 6.64 1.76 -23.65
C THR A 227 5.91 1.43 -22.35
N LEU A 228 4.92 2.24 -21.97
CA LEU A 228 4.10 2.01 -20.78
C LEU A 228 2.91 1.09 -21.13
N ILE A 229 2.63 0.11 -20.27
CA ILE A 229 1.41 -0.69 -20.29
C ILE A 229 0.67 -0.46 -18.97
N ASP A 230 -0.48 0.19 -19.01
CA ASP A 230 -1.37 0.35 -17.85
C ASP A 230 -2.80 0.54 -18.39
N PRO A 231 -3.82 -0.15 -17.85
CA PRO A 231 -5.20 0.00 -18.31
C PRO A 231 -5.75 1.42 -18.09
N ARG A 232 -5.11 2.23 -17.24
CA ARG A 232 -5.53 3.60 -16.93
C ARG A 232 -4.65 4.60 -17.69
N PRO A 233 -5.24 5.66 -18.26
CA PRO A 233 -4.47 6.73 -18.88
C PRO A 233 -3.46 7.35 -17.93
N MET A 234 -2.24 7.60 -18.43
CA MET A 234 -1.17 8.21 -17.67
C MET A 234 -1.57 9.61 -17.17
N LYS A 235 -1.48 9.82 -15.86
CA LYS A 235 -1.78 11.12 -15.22
C LYS A 235 -0.53 11.76 -14.66
N LEU A 236 0.19 12.47 -15.52
CA LEU A 236 1.43 13.18 -15.17
C LEU A 236 1.20 14.21 -14.04
N GLY A 237 2.11 14.27 -13.07
CA GLY A 237 2.15 15.34 -12.07
C GLY A 237 2.60 16.70 -12.65
N LYS A 238 2.38 17.79 -11.92
CA LYS A 238 2.76 19.16 -12.36
C LYS A 238 4.25 19.29 -12.70
N TYR A 239 5.12 18.67 -11.91
CA TYR A 239 6.57 18.68 -12.15
C TYR A 239 6.94 17.88 -13.40
N ASN A 240 6.42 16.65 -13.52
CA ASN A 240 6.65 15.77 -14.65
C ASN A 240 6.19 16.39 -15.99
N ARG A 241 5.05 17.09 -16.01
CA ARG A 241 4.60 17.83 -17.21
C ARG A 241 5.61 18.89 -17.65
N LYS A 242 6.26 19.58 -16.72
CA LYS A 242 7.31 20.57 -17.05
C LYS A 242 8.55 19.90 -17.62
N LEU A 243 8.93 18.73 -17.10
CA LEU A 243 10.05 17.96 -17.65
C LEU A 243 9.79 17.51 -19.09
N VAL A 244 8.60 16.98 -19.36
CA VAL A 244 8.20 16.57 -20.71
C VAL A 244 8.20 17.77 -21.67
N ALA A 245 7.57 18.89 -21.29
CA ALA A 245 7.54 20.09 -22.14
C ALA A 245 8.94 20.63 -22.43
N LYS A 246 9.84 20.59 -21.43
CA LYS A 246 11.25 20.97 -21.62
C LYS A 246 11.95 20.03 -22.61
N ALA A 247 11.82 18.72 -22.43
CA ALA A 247 12.46 17.73 -23.30
C ALA A 247 11.93 17.78 -24.74
N GLU A 248 10.64 18.05 -24.91
CA GLU A 248 10.04 18.28 -26.21
C GLU A 248 10.63 19.52 -26.89
N SER A 249 10.81 20.62 -26.14
CA SER A 249 11.38 21.87 -26.69
C SER A 249 12.88 21.79 -27.02
N ILE A 250 13.65 21.01 -26.27
CA ILE A 250 15.11 20.97 -26.41
C ILE A 250 15.56 19.79 -27.28
N GLU A 251 14.99 18.60 -27.04
CA GLU A 251 15.41 17.36 -27.72
C GLU A 251 14.33 16.76 -28.62
N GLY A 252 13.16 17.40 -28.77
CA GLY A 252 12.05 16.87 -29.57
C GLY A 252 11.36 15.63 -28.99
N ARG A 253 11.72 15.21 -27.77
CA ARG A 253 11.19 14.01 -27.13
C ARG A 253 9.83 14.27 -26.50
N LYS A 254 8.79 13.68 -27.09
CA LYS A 254 7.45 13.61 -26.51
C LYS A 254 7.35 12.49 -25.50
N MET A 255 6.25 12.43 -24.73
CA MET A 255 6.00 11.33 -23.81
C MET A 255 6.02 9.98 -24.54
N SER A 256 6.51 8.94 -23.84
CA SER A 256 6.53 7.56 -24.34
C SER A 256 5.14 7.08 -24.79
N PRO A 257 5.06 6.16 -25.76
CA PRO A 257 3.84 5.44 -26.06
C PRO A 257 3.25 4.77 -24.81
N GLN A 258 1.92 4.70 -24.75
CA GLN A 258 1.18 3.95 -23.74
C GLN A 258 0.20 3.00 -24.42
N LEU A 259 0.19 1.74 -23.99
CA LEU A 259 -0.87 0.78 -24.26
C LEU A 259 -1.87 0.80 -23.09
N LEU A 260 -3.13 1.15 -23.39
CA LEU A 260 -4.22 1.20 -22.41
C LEU A 260 -4.82 -0.20 -22.17
N ARG A 261 -3.99 -1.11 -21.68
CA ARG A 261 -4.33 -2.52 -21.46
C ARG A 261 -3.66 -3.06 -20.19
N CYS A 262 -4.19 -4.17 -19.69
CA CYS A 262 -3.47 -5.01 -18.73
C CYS A 262 -2.39 -5.84 -19.46
N LEU A 263 -1.40 -6.33 -18.74
CA LEU A 263 -0.49 -7.34 -19.28
C LEU A 263 -1.16 -8.71 -19.18
N ASP A 264 -1.58 -9.24 -20.32
CA ASP A 264 -2.18 -10.57 -20.47
C ASP A 264 -1.74 -11.21 -21.80
N GLN A 265 -2.15 -12.47 -22.02
CA GLN A 265 -1.80 -13.20 -23.24
C GLN A 265 -2.35 -12.56 -24.51
N GLU A 266 -3.53 -11.93 -24.45
CA GLU A 266 -4.14 -11.26 -25.61
C GLU A 266 -3.30 -10.05 -26.01
N THR A 267 -2.94 -9.21 -25.04
CA THR A 267 -2.09 -8.03 -25.24
C THR A 267 -0.73 -8.43 -25.79
N MET A 268 -0.13 -9.51 -25.28
CA MET A 268 1.12 -10.04 -25.82
C MET A 268 1.01 -10.48 -27.28
N LYS A 269 -0.07 -11.18 -27.65
CA LYS A 269 -0.32 -11.61 -29.03
C LYS A 269 -0.55 -10.42 -29.97
N LEU A 270 -1.36 -9.45 -29.55
CA LEU A 270 -1.68 -8.26 -30.35
C LEU A 270 -0.45 -7.38 -30.61
N HIS A 271 0.52 -7.38 -29.70
CA HIS A 271 1.73 -6.57 -29.78
C HIS A 271 2.99 -7.42 -29.84
N THR A 272 2.97 -8.50 -30.64
CA THR A 272 4.05 -9.51 -30.68
C THR A 272 5.43 -8.87 -30.88
N GLU A 273 5.58 -7.93 -31.82
CA GLU A 273 6.87 -7.23 -32.07
C GLU A 273 7.38 -6.46 -30.84
N LEU A 274 6.47 -5.80 -30.10
CA LEU A 274 6.86 -5.09 -28.87
C LEU A 274 7.52 -6.05 -27.89
N PHE A 275 6.91 -7.19 -27.65
CA PHE A 275 7.36 -8.15 -26.64
C PHE A 275 8.52 -9.04 -27.13
N SER A 276 8.54 -9.42 -28.41
CA SER A 276 9.62 -10.23 -29.00
C SER A 276 10.94 -9.47 -29.06
N ASP A 277 10.88 -8.15 -29.22
CA ASP A 277 12.06 -7.32 -29.46
C ASP A 277 12.39 -6.39 -28.29
N CYS A 278 11.59 -6.39 -27.21
CA CYS A 278 11.93 -5.60 -26.02
C CYS A 278 13.25 -6.06 -25.39
N SER A 279 13.94 -5.11 -24.77
CA SER A 279 15.19 -5.37 -24.05
C SER A 279 14.95 -5.96 -22.67
N VAL A 280 13.89 -5.51 -21.98
CA VAL A 280 13.54 -5.93 -20.61
C VAL A 280 12.09 -5.56 -20.28
N LEU A 281 11.42 -6.41 -19.51
CA LEU A 281 10.13 -6.08 -18.87
C LEU A 281 10.37 -5.59 -17.43
N VAL A 282 9.79 -4.46 -17.06
CA VAL A 282 9.96 -3.88 -15.72
C VAL A 282 8.64 -3.52 -15.07
N GLY A 283 8.62 -3.51 -13.74
CA GLY A 283 7.49 -2.98 -12.98
C GLY A 283 7.90 -2.63 -11.55
N MET A 284 7.80 -1.35 -11.19
CA MET A 284 8.11 -0.89 -9.84
C MET A 284 6.83 -0.65 -9.05
N HIS A 285 6.57 -1.52 -8.08
CA HIS A 285 5.29 -1.62 -7.37
C HIS A 285 4.10 -1.83 -8.32
N PRO A 286 4.18 -2.80 -9.26
CA PRO A 286 3.19 -2.99 -10.31
C PRO A 286 1.94 -3.65 -9.73
N ASP A 287 0.93 -2.83 -9.51
CA ASP A 287 -0.33 -3.22 -8.90
C ASP A 287 -1.02 -4.29 -9.74
N GLU A 288 -1.38 -5.42 -9.12
CA GLU A 288 -2.00 -6.62 -9.75
C GLU A 288 -1.17 -7.32 -10.86
N ALA A 289 -0.18 -6.66 -11.45
CA ALA A 289 0.60 -7.16 -12.59
C ALA A 289 1.96 -7.77 -12.21
N THR A 290 2.33 -7.79 -10.92
CA THR A 290 3.65 -8.27 -10.47
C THR A 290 3.98 -9.68 -10.97
N GLU A 291 3.05 -10.62 -10.80
CA GLU A 291 3.25 -12.01 -11.26
C GLU A 291 3.21 -12.11 -12.79
N ALA A 292 2.26 -11.41 -13.44
CA ALA A 292 2.11 -11.43 -14.89
C ALA A 292 3.39 -10.98 -15.62
N ILE A 293 4.13 -10.02 -15.06
CA ILE A 293 5.43 -9.59 -15.61
C ILE A 293 6.44 -10.73 -15.57
N VAL A 294 6.53 -11.45 -14.45
CA VAL A 294 7.47 -12.57 -14.31
C VAL A 294 7.08 -13.69 -15.28
N ASP A 295 5.82 -14.07 -15.34
CA ASP A 295 5.35 -15.13 -16.22
C ASP A 295 5.54 -14.80 -17.70
N ALA A 296 5.23 -13.57 -18.11
CA ALA A 296 5.47 -13.10 -19.47
C ALA A 296 6.95 -13.12 -19.81
N ALA A 297 7.81 -12.62 -18.91
CA ALA A 297 9.25 -12.59 -19.14
C ALA A 297 9.84 -14.00 -19.27
N LEU A 298 9.46 -14.92 -18.38
CA LEU A 298 9.91 -16.32 -18.44
C LEU A 298 9.42 -17.02 -19.71
N ALA A 299 8.15 -16.83 -20.09
CA ALA A 299 7.59 -17.42 -21.31
C ALA A 299 8.27 -16.91 -22.59
N LEU A 300 8.69 -15.64 -22.60
CA LEU A 300 9.37 -15.01 -23.74
C LEU A 300 10.90 -15.18 -23.71
N GLY A 301 11.47 -15.73 -22.63
CA GLY A 301 12.91 -15.74 -22.40
C GLY A 301 13.52 -14.33 -22.32
N LYS A 302 12.75 -13.36 -21.82
CA LYS A 302 13.15 -11.94 -21.74
C LYS A 302 13.66 -11.55 -20.36
N PRO A 303 14.66 -10.65 -20.28
CA PRO A 303 15.07 -10.07 -19.01
C PRO A 303 13.90 -9.41 -18.29
N PHE A 304 13.88 -9.46 -16.95
CA PHE A 304 12.94 -8.68 -16.16
C PHE A 304 13.52 -8.12 -14.87
N ALA A 305 12.89 -7.06 -14.36
CA ALA A 305 13.11 -6.56 -13.00
C ALA A 305 11.82 -5.99 -12.41
N ILE A 306 11.43 -6.47 -11.23
CA ILE A 306 10.21 -6.06 -10.54
C ILE A 306 10.46 -5.68 -9.08
N VAL A 307 9.71 -4.72 -8.56
CA VAL A 307 9.67 -4.43 -7.13
C VAL A 307 8.29 -4.82 -6.58
N PRO A 308 8.11 -6.03 -6.02
CA PRO A 308 6.83 -6.44 -5.45
C PRO A 308 6.43 -5.55 -4.27
N CYS A 309 5.13 -5.28 -4.11
CA CYS A 309 4.60 -4.47 -3.00
C CYS A 309 3.37 -5.07 -2.31
N CYS A 310 2.38 -5.47 -3.10
CA CYS A 310 1.07 -5.90 -2.65
C CYS A 310 0.85 -7.37 -3.03
N VAL A 311 0.46 -8.18 -2.04
CA VAL A 311 0.18 -9.60 -2.24
C VAL A 311 -1.12 -9.81 -3.02
N MET A 312 -2.09 -8.91 -2.82
CA MET A 312 -3.43 -8.97 -3.40
C MET A 312 -4.11 -10.34 -3.23
N SER A 313 -3.98 -10.94 -2.05
CA SER A 313 -4.53 -12.28 -1.75
C SER A 313 -6.05 -12.38 -1.85
N ARG A 314 -6.77 -11.25 -1.92
CA ARG A 314 -8.21 -11.22 -2.25
C ARG A 314 -8.48 -11.42 -3.74
N VAL A 315 -7.60 -10.87 -4.59
CA VAL A 315 -7.69 -10.95 -6.05
C VAL A 315 -7.08 -12.27 -6.55
N PHE A 316 -6.07 -12.77 -5.85
CA PHE A 316 -5.36 -14.01 -6.19
C PHE A 316 -5.36 -15.00 -5.00
N PRO A 317 -6.54 -15.54 -4.63
CA PRO A 317 -6.67 -16.40 -3.46
C PRO A 317 -5.98 -17.77 -3.61
N ASP A 318 -5.80 -18.22 -4.85
CA ASP A 318 -5.31 -19.58 -5.16
C ASP A 318 -3.78 -19.68 -5.27
N ARG A 319 -3.04 -18.57 -5.10
CA ARG A 319 -1.58 -18.59 -5.14
C ARG A 319 -1.00 -19.47 -4.04
N GLN A 320 -0.15 -20.40 -4.43
CA GLN A 320 0.54 -21.34 -3.54
C GLN A 320 2.03 -21.41 -3.88
N CYS A 321 2.88 -21.40 -2.86
CA CYS A 321 4.29 -21.78 -3.00
C CYS A 321 4.40 -23.27 -3.40
N GLN A 322 5.59 -23.71 -3.83
CA GLN A 322 5.83 -25.10 -4.23
C GLN A 322 5.52 -26.12 -3.13
N ASP A 323 5.62 -25.72 -1.85
CA ASP A 323 5.28 -26.54 -0.69
C ASP A 323 3.77 -26.56 -0.35
N GLY A 324 2.92 -25.94 -1.19
CA GLY A 324 1.47 -25.83 -0.99
C GLY A 324 1.05 -24.69 -0.06
N THR A 325 1.98 -23.90 0.49
CA THR A 325 1.64 -22.79 1.39
C THR A 325 0.92 -21.66 0.62
N LEU A 326 -0.24 -21.24 1.12
CA LEU A 326 -0.98 -20.09 0.56
C LEU A 326 -0.20 -18.77 0.67
N VAL A 327 -0.24 -17.99 -0.39
CA VAL A 327 0.46 -16.70 -0.53
C VAL A 327 -0.41 -15.55 -0.02
N ASP A 328 -0.35 -15.30 1.29
CA ASP A 328 -1.16 -14.29 2.00
C ASP A 328 -0.34 -13.18 2.68
N THR A 329 0.98 -13.28 2.62
CA THR A 329 1.95 -12.35 3.21
C THR A 329 3.00 -11.95 2.18
N TYR A 330 3.66 -10.81 2.42
CA TYR A 330 4.66 -10.29 1.49
C TYR A 330 5.84 -11.24 1.34
N GLU A 331 6.29 -11.82 2.46
CA GLU A 331 7.43 -12.73 2.53
C GLU A 331 7.15 -14.00 1.72
N LYS A 332 5.93 -14.54 1.86
CA LYS A 332 5.47 -15.68 1.03
C LYS A 332 5.33 -15.29 -0.44
N PHE A 333 4.91 -14.07 -0.75
CA PHE A 333 4.81 -13.63 -2.15
C PHE A 333 6.17 -13.49 -2.80
N VAL A 334 7.17 -12.97 -2.09
CA VAL A 334 8.56 -12.95 -2.59
C VAL A 334 9.09 -14.37 -2.78
N LYS A 335 8.89 -15.28 -1.81
CA LYS A 335 9.25 -16.70 -1.94
C LYS A 335 8.61 -17.32 -3.18
N TYR A 336 7.30 -17.16 -3.34
CA TYR A 336 6.53 -17.65 -4.49
C TYR A 336 7.12 -17.18 -5.84
N LEU A 337 7.49 -15.90 -5.96
CA LEU A 337 8.08 -15.37 -7.20
C LEU A 337 9.49 -15.89 -7.45
N LEU A 338 10.31 -16.05 -6.41
CA LEU A 338 11.65 -16.65 -6.51
C LEU A 338 11.59 -18.12 -6.95
N GLU A 339 10.57 -18.86 -6.50
CA GLU A 339 10.33 -20.25 -6.86
C GLU A 339 9.96 -20.46 -8.34
N LYS A 340 9.59 -19.39 -9.08
CA LYS A 340 9.23 -19.52 -10.50
C LYS A 340 10.41 -19.87 -11.41
N HIS A 341 11.64 -19.51 -11.02
CA HIS A 341 12.84 -19.90 -11.77
C HIS A 341 14.11 -19.83 -10.90
N PRO A 342 14.99 -20.86 -10.91
CA PRO A 342 16.14 -20.95 -10.00
C PRO A 342 17.17 -19.82 -10.13
N SER A 343 17.27 -19.22 -11.33
CA SER A 343 18.19 -18.10 -11.59
C SER A 343 17.63 -16.71 -11.22
N VAL A 344 16.41 -16.61 -10.66
CA VAL A 344 15.87 -15.31 -10.21
C VAL A 344 16.67 -14.83 -9.01
N GLN A 345 17.20 -13.62 -9.12
CA GLN A 345 17.98 -12.96 -8.10
C GLN A 345 17.15 -11.90 -7.39
N ASN A 346 17.66 -11.42 -6.25
CA ASN A 346 17.09 -10.29 -5.55
C ASN A 346 18.18 -9.34 -5.05
N ALA A 347 17.83 -8.05 -4.94
CA ALA A 347 18.66 -7.01 -4.35
C ALA A 347 17.79 -6.01 -3.60
N PHE A 348 18.41 -5.19 -2.74
CA PHE A 348 17.72 -4.13 -2.00
C PHE A 348 18.13 -2.76 -2.52
N LEU A 349 17.14 -1.94 -2.86
CA LEU A 349 17.35 -0.58 -3.36
C LEU A 349 17.30 0.44 -2.21
N PRO A 350 18.07 1.54 -2.27
CA PRO A 350 18.24 2.48 -1.15
C PRO A 350 17.07 3.47 -1.00
N PHE A 351 15.81 3.01 -1.02
CA PHE A 351 14.62 3.85 -0.78
C PHE A 351 13.67 3.26 0.26
N ALA A 352 12.88 4.13 0.89
CA ALA A 352 11.97 3.75 1.97
C ALA A 352 10.73 2.97 1.49
N GLY A 353 10.29 1.98 2.27
CA GLY A 353 9.16 1.12 1.93
C GLY A 353 9.61 -0.23 1.35
N ARG A 354 8.76 -0.88 0.55
CA ARG A 354 9.08 -2.14 -0.13
C ARG A 354 10.14 -1.86 -1.21
N ASN A 355 11.39 -2.24 -0.93
CA ASN A 355 12.57 -1.86 -1.72
C ASN A 355 13.34 -3.05 -2.29
N GLN A 356 12.84 -4.27 -2.11
CA GLN A 356 13.43 -5.46 -2.69
C GLN A 356 13.06 -5.55 -4.17
N VAL A 357 14.06 -5.59 -5.05
CA VAL A 357 13.90 -5.87 -6.48
C VAL A 357 14.17 -7.35 -6.71
N LEU A 358 13.29 -8.01 -7.48
CA LEU A 358 13.51 -9.37 -8.00
C LEU A 358 13.78 -9.26 -9.50
N TYR A 359 14.81 -9.93 -9.99
CA TYR A 359 15.23 -9.77 -11.38
C TYR A 359 15.89 -11.04 -11.93
N LEU A 360 15.83 -11.18 -13.24
CA LEU A 360 16.59 -12.16 -14.01
C LEU A 360 16.97 -11.50 -15.33
N PHE A 361 18.27 -11.35 -15.56
CA PHE A 361 18.78 -10.68 -16.76
C PHE A 361 19.32 -11.64 -17.81
N ASP A 362 19.88 -12.77 -17.38
CA ASP A 362 20.48 -13.74 -18.29
C ASP A 362 20.04 -15.16 -17.93
N TYR A 363 19.39 -15.84 -18.86
CA TYR A 363 18.92 -17.23 -18.70
C TYR A 363 20.05 -18.26 -18.87
N ASN A 364 21.23 -17.84 -19.34
CA ASN A 364 22.28 -18.73 -19.83
C ASN A 364 23.36 -19.10 -18.79
N LYS A 365 23.23 -18.70 -17.52
CA LYS A 365 24.26 -19.03 -16.51
C LYS A 365 24.36 -20.53 -16.22
N GLU A 366 23.32 -21.31 -16.45
CA GLU A 366 23.31 -22.76 -16.19
C GLU A 366 24.18 -23.60 -17.16
N LYS A 367 24.57 -23.06 -18.32
CA LYS A 367 25.38 -23.82 -19.30
C LYS A 367 26.90 -23.67 -19.15
N ARG A 368 27.40 -22.74 -18.32
CA ARG A 368 28.86 -22.52 -18.20
C ARG A 368 29.53 -23.41 -17.15
N ASP A 369 28.82 -23.79 -16.10
CA ASP A 369 29.44 -24.53 -14.99
C ASP A 369 29.52 -26.05 -15.24
N VAL A 370 28.79 -26.59 -16.22
CA VAL A 370 28.86 -28.03 -16.59
C VAL A 370 30.03 -28.33 -17.56
N ASN A 371 30.55 -27.32 -18.27
CA ASN A 371 31.61 -27.51 -19.28
C ASN A 371 33.05 -27.27 -18.76
N CYS A 372 33.24 -26.87 -17.50
CA CYS A 372 34.57 -26.74 -16.89
C CYS A 372 35.05 -27.99 -16.12
N GLU A 373 34.18 -28.96 -15.82
CA GLU A 373 34.56 -30.19 -15.08
C GLU A 373 34.88 -31.40 -15.97
N SER A 374 34.83 -31.28 -17.30
CA SER A 374 35.13 -32.40 -18.22
C SER A 374 36.42 -32.25 -19.05
N THR A 375 37.26 -31.25 -18.74
CA THR A 375 38.60 -31.11 -19.33
C THR A 375 39.65 -30.82 -18.28
N SER A 376 39.86 -31.77 -17.36
CA SER A 376 41.09 -31.86 -16.57
C SER A 376 41.34 -33.32 -16.16
N THR A 377 42.24 -33.95 -16.94
CA THR A 377 43.00 -35.20 -16.70
C THR A 377 42.26 -36.52 -16.54
#